data_AF-A0A956BT16-F1
#
_entry.id   AF-A0A956BT16-F1
#
_cell.length_a   1.000
_cell.length_b   1.000
_cell.length_c   1.000
_cell.angle_alpha   90.00
_cell.angle_beta   90.00
_cell.angle_gamma   90.00
#
_symmetry.space_group_name_H-M   'P 1'
#
loop_
_entity.id
_entity.type
_entity.pdbx_description
1 polymer ?
#
loop_
_entity_poly.entity_id
_entity_poly.type
_entity_poly.pdbx_seq_one_letter_code
_entity_poly.pdbx_strand_id
1 'polypeptide(L)'
;MFEAFYQSAWQHPVLLFAACAVGALVAWLGRARVHPSVWRYALFVAALAALDAWLTSNDIPLIGTLPGALATVVPVAFVILGDLRYLLLPEVLTDEGALHITPRAVLRATAWAFVVPVVSQLVVRLVLRSDEGRVLFLTYETLFFALVLLRWPYVRHIAHGKRARTTLARLDALALAWYGTWITADVLILGLGLDVGYLARVVPNVLYYGALPAVLVWSAPLVSRS
;
A
#
# COMPACT_ATOMS: atom_id res chain seq x y z
N MET A 1 -26.16 4.22 3.28
CA MET A 1 -26.19 3.87 1.84
C MET A 1 -24.78 3.58 1.33
N PHE A 2 -23.81 4.43 1.64
CA PHE A 2 -22.42 4.24 1.24
C PHE A 2 -21.76 3.07 1.96
N GLU A 3 -22.10 2.80 3.22
CA GLU A 3 -21.66 1.59 3.92
C GLU A 3 -22.04 0.31 3.18
N ALA A 4 -23.31 0.21 2.76
CA ALA A 4 -23.81 -0.95 2.03
C ALA A 4 -23.09 -1.13 0.68
N PHE A 5 -22.80 -0.03 -0.03
CA PHE A 5 -21.96 -0.08 -1.23
C PHE A 5 -20.54 -0.53 -0.91
N TYR A 6 -19.93 0.03 0.15
CA TYR A 6 -18.56 -0.29 0.57
C TYR A 6 -18.40 -1.75 0.96
N GLN A 7 -19.42 -2.37 1.56
CA GLN A 7 -19.41 -3.79 1.92
C GLN A 7 -19.79 -4.73 0.77
N SER A 8 -20.18 -4.20 -0.39
CA SER A 8 -20.67 -4.99 -1.52
C SER A 8 -19.55 -5.49 -2.44
N ALA A 9 -19.88 -6.53 -3.23
CA ALA A 9 -19.00 -7.10 -4.26
C ALA A 9 -18.53 -6.06 -5.30
N TRP A 10 -19.30 -4.99 -5.51
CA TRP A 10 -18.94 -3.90 -6.41
C TRP A 10 -17.70 -3.16 -5.93
N GLN A 11 -17.60 -2.90 -4.63
CA GLN A 11 -16.41 -2.28 -4.06
C GLN A 11 -15.27 -3.30 -3.94
N HIS A 12 -15.55 -4.49 -3.38
CA HIS A 12 -14.56 -5.55 -3.20
C HIS A 12 -15.18 -6.91 -3.50
N PRO A 13 -14.75 -7.62 -4.56
CA PRO A 13 -13.47 -7.44 -5.25
C PRO A 13 -13.50 -6.63 -6.57
N VAL A 14 -14.67 -6.31 -7.14
CA VAL A 14 -14.78 -5.83 -8.53
C VAL A 14 -13.99 -4.54 -8.81
N LEU A 15 -14.24 -3.48 -8.04
CA LEU A 15 -13.55 -2.20 -8.24
C LEU A 15 -12.04 -2.30 -7.97
N LEU A 16 -11.63 -3.13 -7.00
CA LEU A 16 -10.20 -3.30 -6.67
C LEU A 16 -9.47 -4.06 -7.77
N PHE A 17 -10.09 -5.09 -8.36
CA PHE A 17 -9.53 -5.73 -9.55
C PHE A 17 -9.42 -4.76 -10.73
N ALA A 18 -10.43 -3.94 -10.96
CA ALA A 18 -10.37 -2.90 -11.99
C ALA A 18 -9.22 -1.91 -11.72
N ALA A 19 -9.03 -1.49 -10.47
CA ALA A 19 -7.91 -0.64 -10.07
C ALA A 19 -6.54 -1.31 -10.35
N CYS A 20 -6.38 -2.58 -9.98
CA CYS A 20 -5.18 -3.36 -10.28
C CYS A 20 -4.92 -3.45 -11.79
N ALA A 21 -5.96 -3.73 -12.58
CA ALA A 21 -5.85 -3.84 -14.05
C ALA A 21 -5.46 -2.51 -14.70
N VAL A 22 -6.06 -1.40 -14.27
CA VAL A 22 -5.71 -0.05 -14.74
C VAL A 22 -4.27 0.29 -14.35
N GLY A 23 -3.87 0.02 -13.10
CA GLY A 23 -2.51 0.22 -12.62
C GLY A 23 -1.47 -0.54 -13.44
N ALA A 24 -1.74 -1.82 -13.71
CA ALA A 24 -0.90 -2.68 -14.54
C ALA A 24 -0.82 -2.19 -15.99
N LEU A 25 -1.95 -1.76 -16.57
CA LEU A 25 -2.00 -1.20 -17.92
C LEU A 25 -1.16 0.09 -18.03
N VAL A 26 -1.34 1.02 -17.09
CA VAL A 26 -0.57 2.28 -17.07
C VAL A 26 0.93 1.99 -16.90
N ALA A 27 1.30 1.07 -16.02
CA ALA A 27 2.69 0.61 -15.89
C ALA A 27 3.20 -0.02 -17.19
N TRP A 28 2.39 -0.85 -17.86
CA TRP A 28 2.75 -1.49 -19.13
C TRP A 28 3.00 -0.48 -20.25
N LEU A 29 2.20 0.58 -20.34
CA LEU A 29 2.39 1.67 -21.30
C LEU A 29 3.72 2.42 -21.09
N GLY A 30 4.22 2.47 -19.84
CA GLY A 30 5.50 3.08 -19.49
C GLY A 30 6.72 2.14 -19.56
N ARG A 31 6.53 0.83 -19.78
CA ARG A 31 7.57 -0.20 -19.59
C ARG A 31 8.87 0.03 -20.37
N ALA A 32 8.77 0.60 -21.58
CA ALA A 32 9.93 0.81 -22.46
C ALA A 32 10.84 1.97 -21.99
N ARG A 33 10.43 2.72 -20.97
CA ARG A 33 11.13 3.91 -20.45
C ARG A 33 12.03 3.60 -19.26
N VAL A 34 11.78 2.48 -18.58
CA VAL A 34 12.38 2.15 -17.29
C VAL A 34 13.25 0.89 -17.40
N HIS A 35 14.13 0.72 -16.42
CA HIS A 35 14.93 -0.50 -16.33
C HIS A 35 14.02 -1.74 -16.17
N PRO A 36 14.37 -2.90 -16.77
CA PRO A 36 13.55 -4.11 -16.68
C PRO A 36 13.23 -4.57 -15.26
N SER A 37 14.11 -4.30 -14.29
CA SER A 37 13.87 -4.62 -12.87
C SER A 37 12.69 -3.82 -12.29
N VAL A 38 12.54 -2.55 -12.64
CA VAL A 38 11.42 -1.70 -12.18
C VAL A 38 10.11 -2.20 -12.76
N TRP A 39 10.10 -2.51 -14.06
CA TRP A 39 8.92 -3.07 -14.72
C TRP A 39 8.50 -4.41 -14.10
N ARG A 40 9.44 -5.35 -13.91
CA ARG A 40 9.17 -6.65 -13.27
C ARG A 40 8.64 -6.47 -11.85
N TYR A 41 9.18 -5.52 -11.10
CA TYR A 41 8.69 -5.21 -9.77
C TYR A 41 7.30 -4.60 -9.78
N ALA A 42 6.99 -3.69 -10.71
CA ALA A 42 5.65 -3.14 -10.88
C ALA A 42 4.61 -4.23 -11.22
N LEU A 43 4.98 -5.21 -12.06
CA LEU A 43 4.14 -6.39 -12.32
C LEU A 43 3.93 -7.23 -11.06
N PHE A 44 4.99 -7.49 -10.28
CA PHE A 44 4.88 -8.20 -9.00
C PHE A 44 3.94 -7.47 -8.04
N VAL A 45 4.08 -6.15 -7.92
CA VAL A 45 3.22 -5.29 -7.09
C VAL A 45 1.76 -5.38 -7.53
N ALA A 46 1.48 -5.33 -8.83
CA ALA A 46 0.13 -5.42 -9.36
C ALA A 46 -0.48 -6.81 -9.13
N ALA A 47 0.31 -7.87 -9.32
CA ALA A 47 -0.12 -9.25 -9.06
C ALA A 47 -0.42 -9.48 -7.57
N LEU A 48 0.45 -8.98 -6.69
CA LEU A 48 0.25 -9.02 -5.24
C LEU A 48 -1.01 -8.26 -4.81
N ALA A 49 -1.25 -7.08 -5.40
CA ALA A 49 -2.46 -6.29 -5.16
C ALA A 49 -3.72 -7.03 -5.62
N ALA A 50 -3.69 -7.69 -6.78
CA ALA A 50 -4.81 -8.50 -7.25
C ALA A 50 -5.04 -9.72 -6.35
N LEU A 51 -3.99 -10.36 -5.85
CA LEU A 51 -4.10 -11.48 -4.90
C LEU A 51 -4.71 -11.03 -3.57
N ASP A 52 -4.30 -9.87 -3.07
CA ASP A 52 -4.88 -9.23 -1.88
C ASP A 52 -6.39 -9.00 -2.11
N ALA A 53 -6.75 -8.28 -3.17
CA ALA A 53 -8.14 -7.98 -3.51
C ALA A 53 -9.02 -9.24 -3.71
N TRP A 54 -8.40 -10.37 -4.04
CA TRP A 54 -9.11 -11.64 -4.15
C TRP A 54 -9.32 -12.28 -2.78
N LEU A 55 -8.23 -12.45 -2.01
CA LEU A 55 -8.20 -13.28 -0.82
C LEU A 55 -8.64 -12.56 0.46
N THR A 56 -8.76 -11.23 0.43
CA THR A 56 -9.27 -10.44 1.55
C THR A 56 -10.73 -10.02 1.36
N SER A 57 -11.38 -10.48 0.28
CA SER A 57 -12.82 -10.29 0.05
C SER A 57 -13.64 -10.97 1.14
N ASN A 58 -14.75 -10.32 1.55
CA ASN A 58 -15.69 -10.88 2.53
C ASN A 58 -16.25 -12.23 2.07
N ASP A 59 -16.46 -12.37 0.76
CA ASP A 59 -16.78 -13.62 0.10
C ASP A 59 -15.78 -13.83 -1.04
N ILE A 60 -14.93 -14.85 -0.93
CA ILE A 60 -13.89 -15.12 -1.92
C ILE A 60 -14.54 -15.86 -3.09
N PRO A 61 -14.55 -15.28 -4.30
CA PRO A 61 -15.07 -15.95 -5.48
C PRO A 61 -14.48 -17.35 -5.62
N LEU A 62 -15.35 -18.36 -5.78
CA LEU A 62 -15.02 -19.79 -5.96
C LEU A 62 -14.58 -20.54 -4.69
N ILE A 63 -14.38 -19.87 -3.56
CA ILE A 63 -13.88 -20.48 -2.31
C ILE A 63 -14.87 -20.29 -1.14
N GLY A 64 -15.57 -19.17 -1.09
CA GLY A 64 -16.41 -18.77 0.05
C GLY A 64 -15.62 -17.99 1.11
N THR A 65 -15.95 -18.16 2.38
CA THR A 65 -15.25 -17.49 3.50
C THR A 65 -14.03 -18.28 3.97
N LEU A 66 -12.94 -17.59 4.35
CA LEU A 66 -11.78 -18.25 4.95
C LEU A 66 -12.13 -18.85 6.33
N PRO A 67 -11.69 -20.08 6.64
CA PRO A 67 -12.00 -20.71 7.91
C PRO A 67 -11.06 -20.26 9.04
N GLY A 68 -11.62 -20.09 10.24
CA GLY A 68 -10.88 -19.98 11.50
C GLY A 68 -9.76 -18.93 11.47
N ALA A 69 -8.54 -19.35 11.83
CA ALA A 69 -7.39 -18.46 11.91
C ALA A 69 -7.00 -17.82 10.56
N LEU A 70 -7.36 -18.43 9.42
CA LEU A 70 -7.02 -17.90 8.10
C LEU A 70 -7.74 -16.59 7.80
N ALA A 71 -8.95 -16.39 8.32
CA ALA A 71 -9.70 -15.14 8.19
C ALA A 71 -8.98 -13.93 8.82
N THR A 72 -8.06 -14.18 9.77
CA THR A 72 -7.25 -13.13 10.41
C THR A 72 -5.84 -13.08 9.81
N VAL A 73 -5.20 -14.24 9.64
CA VAL A 73 -3.80 -14.32 9.20
C VAL A 73 -3.64 -13.80 7.77
N VAL A 74 -4.56 -14.13 6.87
CA VAL A 74 -4.45 -13.74 5.45
C VAL A 74 -4.54 -12.21 5.28
N PRO A 75 -5.55 -11.50 5.81
CA PRO A 75 -5.57 -10.04 5.74
C PRO A 75 -4.35 -9.38 6.39
N VAL A 76 -3.91 -9.87 7.56
CA VAL A 76 -2.73 -9.31 8.25
C VAL A 76 -1.46 -9.50 7.39
N ALA A 77 -1.28 -10.66 6.78
CA ALA A 77 -0.17 -10.91 5.89
C ALA A 77 -0.19 -9.97 4.68
N PHE A 78 -1.35 -9.72 4.08
CA PHE A 78 -1.48 -8.80 2.95
C PHE A 78 -1.25 -7.35 3.33
N VAL A 79 -1.64 -6.91 4.53
CA VAL A 79 -1.28 -5.59 5.06
C VAL A 79 0.25 -5.44 5.15
N ILE A 80 0.93 -6.42 5.75
CA ILE A 80 2.40 -6.40 5.89
C ILE A 80 3.09 -6.43 4.52
N LEU A 81 2.67 -7.33 3.62
CA LEU A 81 3.22 -7.43 2.27
C LEU A 81 2.92 -6.17 1.43
N GLY A 82 1.75 -5.60 1.63
CA GLY A 82 1.25 -4.37 1.03
C GLY A 82 2.05 -3.13 1.39
N ASP A 83 2.61 -3.09 2.60
CA ASP A 83 3.56 -2.07 3.01
C ASP A 83 4.99 -2.39 2.62
N LEU A 84 5.39 -3.66 2.69
CA LEU A 84 6.72 -4.10 2.31
C LEU A 84 7.05 -3.73 0.86
N ARG A 85 6.08 -3.85 -0.06
CA ARG A 85 6.25 -3.46 -1.47
C ARG A 85 6.56 -1.97 -1.69
N TYR A 86 6.24 -1.12 -0.72
CA TYR A 86 6.58 0.29 -0.74
C TYR A 86 7.85 0.57 0.06
N LEU A 87 7.97 -0.03 1.24
CA LEU A 87 9.12 0.14 2.15
C LEU A 87 10.43 -0.44 1.59
N LEU A 88 10.36 -1.39 0.66
CA LEU A 88 11.52 -1.94 -0.02
C LEU A 88 12.14 -0.95 -1.02
N LEU A 89 11.35 -0.07 -1.65
CA LEU A 89 11.82 0.77 -2.76
C LEU A 89 12.99 1.70 -2.38
N PRO A 90 12.98 2.41 -1.23
CA PRO A 90 14.14 3.18 -0.78
C PRO A 90 15.42 2.37 -0.60
N GLU A 91 15.30 1.06 -0.33
CA GLU A 91 16.43 0.19 -0.03
C GLU A 91 17.11 -0.38 -1.28
N VAL A 92 16.40 -0.39 -2.42
CA VAL A 92 16.82 -1.11 -3.63
C VAL A 92 16.89 -0.22 -4.87
N LEU A 93 16.23 0.94 -4.90
CA LEU A 93 16.23 1.83 -6.06
C LEU A 93 17.57 2.57 -6.20
N THR A 94 18.16 2.49 -7.39
CA THR A 94 19.42 3.18 -7.72
C THR A 94 19.18 4.45 -8.55
N ASP A 95 20.18 5.33 -8.69
CA ASP A 95 20.05 6.56 -9.49
C ASP A 95 19.95 6.27 -10.99
N GLU A 96 20.49 5.13 -11.43
CA GLU A 96 20.38 4.60 -12.80
C GLU A 96 18.96 4.07 -13.09
N GLY A 97 18.10 4.00 -12.09
CA GLY A 97 16.72 3.52 -12.21
C GLY A 97 16.60 2.00 -12.22
N ALA A 98 17.62 1.28 -11.75
CA ALA A 98 17.55 -0.16 -11.50
C ALA A 98 17.08 -0.45 -10.07
N LEU A 99 16.65 -1.69 -9.83
CA LEU A 99 16.34 -2.21 -8.49
C LEU A 99 17.36 -3.29 -8.14
N HIS A 100 18.23 -3.02 -7.17
CA HIS A 100 19.25 -3.94 -6.68
C HIS A 100 18.79 -4.57 -5.37
N ILE A 101 18.09 -5.69 -5.46
CA ILE A 101 17.55 -6.39 -4.30
C ILE A 101 18.67 -7.18 -3.63
N THR A 102 18.95 -6.86 -2.37
CA THR A 102 19.92 -7.56 -1.52
C THR A 102 19.23 -8.13 -0.29
N PRO A 103 19.75 -9.22 0.32
CA PRO A 103 19.18 -9.76 1.57
C PRO A 103 19.09 -8.71 2.69
N ARG A 104 20.08 -7.82 2.77
CA ARG A 104 20.10 -6.73 3.76
C ARG A 104 19.01 -5.70 3.51
N ALA A 105 18.78 -5.33 2.26
CA ALA A 105 17.69 -4.43 1.86
C ALA A 105 16.32 -5.03 2.23
N VAL A 106 16.12 -6.31 1.90
CA VAL A 106 14.89 -7.04 2.27
C VAL A 106 14.71 -7.08 3.79
N LEU A 107 15.76 -7.44 4.54
CA LEU A 107 15.69 -7.48 6.00
C LEU A 107 15.31 -6.12 6.62
N ARG A 108 15.92 -5.03 6.15
CA ARG A 108 15.59 -3.67 6.64
C ARG A 108 14.16 -3.28 6.29
N ALA A 109 13.73 -3.52 5.05
CA ALA A 109 12.36 -3.22 4.63
C ALA A 109 11.33 -4.04 5.42
N THR A 110 11.62 -5.32 5.68
CA THR A 110 10.80 -6.18 6.54
C THR A 110 10.76 -5.65 7.97
N ALA A 111 11.89 -5.24 8.55
CA ALA A 111 11.92 -4.65 9.87
C ALA A 111 11.01 -3.41 9.96
N TRP A 112 11.07 -2.51 8.97
CA TRP A 112 10.16 -1.37 8.86
C TRP A 112 8.69 -1.80 8.74
N ALA A 113 8.39 -2.82 7.92
CA ALA A 113 7.03 -3.31 7.69
C ALA A 113 6.39 -3.89 8.95
N PHE A 114 7.17 -4.39 9.91
CA PHE A 114 6.65 -4.88 11.18
C PHE A 114 6.45 -3.80 12.25
N VAL A 115 7.05 -2.62 12.11
CA VAL A 115 6.93 -1.55 13.12
C VAL A 115 5.47 -1.17 13.36
N VAL A 116 4.75 -0.82 12.30
CA VAL A 116 3.38 -0.29 12.43
C VAL A 116 2.37 -1.37 12.85
N PRO A 117 2.34 -2.59 12.29
CA PRO A 117 1.47 -3.66 12.77
C PRO A 117 1.68 -3.98 14.27
N VAL A 118 2.93 -4.02 14.73
CA VAL A 118 3.21 -4.32 16.15
C VAL A 118 2.79 -3.15 17.04
N VAL A 119 3.21 -1.92 16.71
CA VAL A 119 2.89 -0.75 17.54
C VAL A 119 1.40 -0.47 17.57
N SER A 120 0.68 -0.61 16.44
CA SER A 120 -0.78 -0.42 16.40
C SER A 120 -1.52 -1.41 17.31
N GLN A 121 -1.14 -2.70 17.29
CA GLN A 121 -1.71 -3.70 18.20
C GLN A 121 -1.45 -3.36 19.67
N LEU A 122 -0.23 -2.92 20.00
CA LEU A 122 0.11 -2.53 21.38
C LEU A 122 -0.69 -1.29 21.83
N VAL A 123 -0.76 -0.25 20.99
CA VAL A 123 -1.52 0.97 21.31
C VAL A 123 -3.00 0.66 21.48
N VAL A 124 -3.61 -0.07 20.55
CA VAL A 124 -5.04 -0.37 20.59
C VAL A 124 -5.42 -1.24 21.78
N ARG A 125 -4.63 -2.28 22.08
CA ARG A 125 -4.93 -3.21 23.17
C ARG A 125 -4.58 -2.66 24.55
N LEU A 126 -3.46 -1.96 24.68
CA LEU A 126 -2.94 -1.55 26.00
C LEU A 126 -3.35 -0.13 26.39
N VAL A 127 -3.39 0.79 25.41
CA VAL A 127 -3.68 2.22 25.66
C VAL A 127 -5.15 2.52 25.42
N LEU A 128 -5.67 2.22 24.23
CA LEU A 128 -7.04 2.54 23.85
C LEU A 128 -8.07 1.54 24.41
N ARG A 129 -7.64 0.30 24.69
CA ARG A 129 -8.47 -0.80 25.19
C ARG A 129 -9.73 -1.00 24.35
N SER A 130 -9.58 -1.01 23.02
CA SER A 130 -10.67 -1.20 22.07
C SER A 130 -10.55 -2.52 21.33
N ASP A 131 -11.68 -3.21 21.17
CA ASP A 131 -11.82 -4.40 20.31
C ASP A 131 -12.38 -4.05 18.92
N GLU A 132 -12.64 -2.76 18.66
CA GLU A 132 -13.21 -2.31 17.40
C GLU A 132 -12.16 -2.30 16.29
N GLY A 133 -12.38 -3.11 15.25
CA GLY A 133 -11.45 -3.23 14.11
C GLY A 133 -11.17 -1.89 13.41
N ARG A 134 -12.16 -0.99 13.36
CA ARG A 134 -11.99 0.36 12.77
C ARG A 134 -11.03 1.23 13.57
N VAL A 135 -11.03 1.13 14.90
CA VAL A 135 -10.06 1.84 15.76
C VAL A 135 -8.64 1.30 15.52
N LEU A 136 -8.51 -0.02 15.29
CA LEU A 136 -7.23 -0.62 14.90
C LEU A 136 -6.74 -0.07 13.55
N PHE A 137 -7.60 -0.02 12.53
CA PHE A 137 -7.24 0.54 11.22
C PHE A 137 -6.89 2.02 11.30
N LEU A 138 -7.69 2.85 11.97
CA LEU A 138 -7.37 4.27 12.14
C LEU A 138 -6.01 4.48 12.83
N THR A 139 -5.74 3.70 13.89
CA THR A 139 -4.46 3.74 14.60
C THR A 139 -3.31 3.31 13.68
N TYR A 140 -3.50 2.21 12.94
CA TYR A 140 -2.55 1.71 11.97
C TYR A 140 -2.21 2.76 10.90
N GLU A 141 -3.23 3.30 10.24
CA GLU A 141 -3.11 4.27 9.15
C GLU A 141 -2.42 5.54 9.63
N THR A 142 -2.75 6.01 10.83
CA THR A 142 -2.10 7.17 11.47
C THR A 142 -0.62 6.91 11.76
N LEU A 143 -0.29 5.74 12.31
CA LEU A 143 1.08 5.36 12.60
C LEU A 143 1.90 5.14 11.32
N PHE A 144 1.30 4.60 10.26
CA PHE A 144 1.99 4.45 8.98
C PHE A 144 2.24 5.80 8.31
N PHE A 145 1.26 6.69 8.33
CA PHE A 145 1.42 8.07 7.87
C PHE A 145 2.56 8.76 8.60
N ALA A 146 2.60 8.64 9.93
CA ALA A 146 3.70 9.16 10.75
C ALA A 146 5.04 8.48 10.41
N LEU A 147 5.07 7.16 10.20
CA LEU A 147 6.27 6.44 9.79
C LEU A 147 6.85 6.99 8.50
N VAL A 148 6.02 7.27 7.49
CA VAL A 148 6.46 7.85 6.21
C VAL A 148 7.11 9.21 6.40
N LEU A 149 6.58 10.05 7.29
CA LEU A 149 7.19 11.34 7.60
C LEU A 149 8.48 11.21 8.40
N LEU A 150 8.48 10.38 9.44
CA LEU A 150 9.61 10.23 10.37
C LEU A 150 10.79 9.50 9.73
N ARG A 151 10.55 8.61 8.77
CA ARG A 151 11.62 7.93 8.01
C ARG A 151 12.25 8.81 6.94
N TRP A 152 11.72 10.02 6.69
CA TRP A 152 12.22 10.89 5.62
C TRP A 152 13.75 11.12 5.71
N PRO A 153 14.34 11.53 6.85
CA PRO A 153 15.78 11.77 6.93
C PRO A 153 16.60 10.53 6.56
N TYR A 154 16.14 9.35 6.99
CA TYR A 154 16.74 8.06 6.65
C TYR A 154 16.68 7.81 5.14
N VAL A 155 15.51 7.92 4.52
CA VAL A 155 15.32 7.72 3.07
C VAL A 155 16.19 8.68 2.27
N ARG A 156 16.29 9.95 2.68
CA ARG A 156 17.16 10.94 2.03
C ARG A 156 18.64 10.62 2.14
N HIS A 157 19.07 10.02 3.25
CA HIS A 157 20.46 9.64 3.48
C HIS A 157 20.88 8.44 2.60
N ILE A 158 20.00 7.45 2.46
CA ILE A 158 20.31 6.22 1.70
C ILE A 158 20.05 6.35 0.20
N ALA A 159 19.19 7.29 -0.22
CA ALA A 159 18.84 7.46 -1.62
C ALA A 159 20.03 8.00 -2.42
N HIS A 160 20.61 7.13 -3.25
CA HIS A 160 21.74 7.45 -4.10
C HIS A 160 21.28 8.35 -5.28
N GLY A 161 21.71 9.61 -5.28
CA GLY A 161 21.51 10.53 -6.40
C GLY A 161 20.19 11.30 -6.45
N LYS A 162 20.05 12.21 -7.43
CA LYS A 162 18.92 13.15 -7.51
C LYS A 162 17.67 12.50 -8.10
N ARG A 163 17.83 11.55 -9.03
CA ARG A 163 16.71 10.92 -9.73
C ARG A 163 16.02 9.90 -8.82
N ALA A 164 16.79 9.09 -8.08
CA ALA A 164 16.23 8.19 -7.08
C ALA A 164 15.44 8.98 -6.01
N ARG A 165 16.03 10.05 -5.46
CA ARG A 165 15.35 10.91 -4.47
C ARG A 165 14.04 11.51 -4.98
N THR A 166 13.98 11.92 -6.25
CA THR A 166 12.76 12.47 -6.85
C THR A 166 11.68 11.39 -6.99
N THR A 167 12.08 10.18 -7.40
CA THR A 167 11.19 9.02 -7.50
C THR A 167 10.61 8.67 -6.13
N LEU A 168 11.46 8.53 -5.11
CA LEU A 168 11.06 8.20 -3.76
C LEU A 168 10.16 9.27 -3.15
N ALA A 169 10.43 10.56 -3.37
CA ALA A 169 9.54 11.63 -2.91
C ALA A 169 8.14 11.56 -3.53
N ARG A 170 8.02 11.13 -4.80
CA ARG A 170 6.70 10.93 -5.45
C ARG A 170 5.97 9.72 -4.87
N LEU A 171 6.71 8.65 -4.55
CA LEU A 171 6.15 7.47 -3.91
C LEU A 171 5.72 7.77 -2.46
N ASP A 172 6.50 8.54 -1.72
CA ASP A 172 6.14 9.02 -0.38
C ASP A 172 4.89 9.90 -0.43
N ALA A 173 4.83 10.85 -1.37
CA ALA A 173 3.65 11.69 -1.56
C ALA A 173 2.39 10.87 -1.88
N LEU A 174 2.53 9.85 -2.73
CA LEU A 174 1.44 8.93 -3.04
C LEU A 174 0.99 8.14 -1.80
N ALA A 175 1.94 7.62 -1.01
CA ALA A 175 1.63 6.91 0.22
C ALA A 175 0.92 7.79 1.25
N LEU A 176 1.43 9.00 1.47
CA LEU A 176 0.79 9.99 2.33
C LEU A 176 -0.61 10.36 1.84
N ALA A 177 -0.83 10.47 0.53
CA ALA A 177 -2.14 10.79 -0.02
C ALA A 177 -3.18 9.71 0.30
N TRP A 178 -2.89 8.42 0.06
CA TRP A 178 -3.88 7.38 0.37
C TRP A 178 -4.03 7.15 1.87
N TYR A 179 -2.94 7.18 2.67
CA TYR A 179 -3.03 6.99 4.12
C TYR A 179 -3.76 8.18 4.78
N GLY A 180 -3.48 9.41 4.35
CA GLY A 180 -4.19 10.59 4.82
C GLY A 180 -5.68 10.56 4.46
N THR A 181 -6.03 10.04 3.29
CA THR A 181 -7.43 9.89 2.88
C THR A 181 -8.14 8.80 3.69
N TRP A 182 -7.48 7.67 3.97
CA TRP A 182 -8.04 6.65 4.85
C TRP A 182 -8.28 7.18 6.28
N ILE A 183 -7.30 7.86 6.88
CA ILE A 183 -7.44 8.50 8.20
C ILE A 183 -8.62 9.47 8.20
N THR A 184 -8.70 10.35 7.20
CA THR A 184 -9.79 11.32 7.08
C THR A 184 -11.15 10.60 7.01
N ALA A 185 -11.25 9.55 6.22
CA ALA A 185 -12.46 8.77 6.09
C ALA A 185 -12.87 8.08 7.40
N ASP A 186 -11.93 7.51 8.15
CA ASP A 186 -12.20 6.88 9.44
C ASP A 186 -12.57 7.90 10.52
N VAL A 187 -12.02 9.11 10.48
CA VAL A 187 -12.47 10.21 11.35
C VAL A 187 -13.92 10.62 11.04
N LEU A 188 -14.32 10.65 9.76
CA LEU A 188 -15.72 10.92 9.38
C LEU A 188 -16.66 9.82 9.90
N ILE A 189 -16.25 8.55 9.81
CA ILE A 189 -17.05 7.41 10.27
C ILE A 189 -17.14 7.37 11.80
N LEU A 190 -15.99 7.28 12.47
CA LEU A 190 -15.92 7.06 13.92
C LEU A 190 -16.16 8.33 14.73
N GLY A 191 -15.60 9.45 14.30
CA GLY A 191 -15.65 10.71 15.04
C GLY A 191 -16.96 11.48 14.83
N LEU A 192 -17.52 11.41 13.62
CA LEU A 192 -18.70 12.20 13.25
C LEU A 192 -19.93 11.37 12.90
N GLY A 193 -19.82 10.03 12.81
CA GLY A 193 -20.95 9.15 12.46
C GLY A 193 -21.46 9.34 11.03
N LEU A 194 -20.64 9.85 10.11
CA LEU A 194 -21.07 10.21 8.76
C LEU A 194 -20.85 9.06 7.77
N ASP A 195 -21.94 8.54 7.20
CA ASP A 195 -21.93 7.46 6.19
C ASP A 195 -21.07 7.80 4.95
N VAL A 196 -20.93 9.08 4.60
CA VAL A 196 -20.06 9.53 3.49
C VAL A 196 -18.60 9.16 3.69
N GLY A 197 -18.15 8.91 4.93
CA GLY A 197 -16.81 8.41 5.20
C GLY A 197 -16.55 7.05 4.52
N TYR A 198 -17.56 6.18 4.37
CA TYR A 198 -17.41 4.94 3.61
C TYR A 198 -17.14 5.18 2.12
N LEU A 199 -17.76 6.20 1.53
CA LEU A 199 -17.46 6.61 0.17
C LEU A 199 -16.04 7.19 0.07
N ALA A 200 -15.63 8.00 1.05
CA ALA A 200 -14.28 8.55 1.11
C ALA A 200 -13.20 7.46 1.19
N ARG A 201 -13.46 6.32 1.87
CA ARG A 201 -12.55 5.15 1.91
C ARG A 201 -12.38 4.45 0.56
N VAL A 202 -13.30 4.61 -0.39
CA VAL A 202 -13.18 3.98 -1.72
C VAL A 202 -11.98 4.54 -2.48
N VAL A 203 -11.72 5.84 -2.37
CA VAL A 203 -10.62 6.53 -3.05
C VAL A 203 -9.25 5.95 -2.68
N PRO A 204 -8.85 5.89 -1.40
CA PRO A 204 -7.56 5.33 -1.01
C PRO A 204 -7.47 3.83 -1.29
N ASN A 205 -8.57 3.07 -1.28
CA ASN A 205 -8.54 1.68 -1.74
C ASN A 205 -8.13 1.62 -3.23
N VAL A 206 -8.78 2.38 -4.11
CA VAL A 206 -8.42 2.41 -5.55
C VAL A 206 -6.97 2.83 -5.76
N LEU A 207 -6.49 3.84 -5.02
CA LEU A 207 -5.10 4.29 -5.09
C LEU A 207 -4.12 3.21 -4.60
N TYR A 208 -4.41 2.58 -3.47
CA TYR A 208 -3.57 1.54 -2.89
C TYR A 208 -3.45 0.31 -3.80
N TYR A 209 -4.54 -0.11 -4.44
CA TYR A 209 -4.54 -1.29 -5.32
C TYR A 209 -3.96 -0.99 -6.71
N GLY A 210 -4.18 0.21 -7.27
CA GLY A 210 -3.82 0.53 -8.66
C GLY A 210 -2.66 1.52 -8.86
N ALA A 211 -2.47 2.49 -7.97
CA ALA A 211 -1.60 3.64 -8.26
C ALA A 211 -0.10 3.34 -8.09
N LEU A 212 0.28 2.50 -7.12
CA LEU A 212 1.70 2.21 -6.85
C LEU A 212 2.47 1.68 -8.08
N PRO A 213 2.03 0.63 -8.81
CA PRO A 213 2.77 0.13 -9.98
C PRO A 213 2.85 1.18 -11.10
N ALA A 214 1.78 1.96 -11.30
CA ALA A 214 1.75 3.05 -12.27
C ALA A 214 2.74 4.15 -11.91
N VAL A 215 2.64 4.72 -10.70
CA VAL A 215 3.51 5.81 -10.25
C VAL A 215 4.97 5.36 -10.22
N LEU A 216 5.26 4.13 -9.78
CA LEU A 216 6.62 3.59 -9.81
C LEU A 216 7.23 3.66 -11.22
N VAL A 217 6.55 3.12 -12.24
CA VAL A 217 7.08 3.13 -13.62
C VAL A 217 7.19 4.55 -14.17
N TRP A 218 6.22 5.42 -13.91
CA TRP A 218 6.20 6.77 -14.47
C TRP A 218 7.08 7.78 -13.73
N SER A 219 7.50 7.44 -12.50
CA SER A 219 8.41 8.28 -11.72
C SER A 219 9.86 7.80 -11.76
N ALA A 220 10.11 6.52 -12.07
CA ALA A 220 11.44 5.95 -12.09
C ALA A 220 12.39 6.67 -13.08
N PRO A 221 13.70 6.68 -12.80
CA PRO A 221 14.69 7.23 -13.71
C PRO A 221 14.60 6.57 -15.10
N LEU A 222 14.69 7.39 -16.15
CA LEU A 222 14.66 6.91 -17.53
C LEU A 222 15.96 6.17 -17.86
N VAL A 223 15.84 5.07 -18.60
CA VAL A 223 17.01 4.40 -19.18
C VAL A 223 17.66 5.37 -20.17
N SER A 224 18.94 5.70 -19.96
CA SER A 224 19.72 6.45 -20.95
C SER A 224 19.81 5.60 -22.21
N ARG A 225 19.22 6.08 -23.31
CA ARG A 225 19.52 5.54 -24.64
C ARG A 225 20.96 5.94 -24.95
N SER A 226 21.88 5.01 -24.77
CA SER A 226 23.24 5.08 -25.33
C SER A 226 23.18 4.99 -26.84
#